data_AF-A0A556TKV8-F1
#
_entry.id   AF-A0A556TKV8-F1
#
_cell.length_a   1.000
_cell.length_b   1.000
_cell.length_c   1.000
_cell.angle_alpha   90.00
_cell.angle_beta   90.00
_cell.angle_gamma   90.00
#
_symmetry.space_group_name_H-M   'P 1'
#
loop_
_entity.id
_entity.type
_entity.pdbx_description
1 polymer ?
#
loop_
_entity_poly.entity_id
_entity_poly.type
_entity_poly.pdbx_seq_one_letter_code
_entity_poly.pdbx_strand_id
1 'polypeptide(L)'
;MGLVFYTAGPVSSTAAPLDQEGGELYFSDVYSNAPIPDFLKANKVLWDLLRLAEEVGFCKPHLVTASVISVDNKELENLLAGYQFVSATYRLFKLPKGSAKEKERCLVMYDGNITGLEEKFEFDAQYTFKVNEVMEVEEEVANILKNSRFADEFTFQSQAQYSTSSGSCWAKPKVMPVSPFELVKQLGSASVASSTGLCCGRQETCCM
;
A
#
# COMPACT_ATOMS: atom_id res chain seq x y z
N MET A 1 24.66 -10.44 -7.55
CA MET A 1 23.54 -11.30 -7.99
C MET A 1 23.17 -12.18 -6.81
N GLY A 2 21.96 -12.03 -6.30
CA GLY A 2 21.48 -12.66 -5.07
C GLY A 2 20.48 -11.76 -4.35
N LEU A 3 19.24 -11.70 -4.88
CA LEU A 3 18.11 -11.15 -4.11
C LEU A 3 17.69 -12.23 -3.12
N VAL A 4 17.71 -11.90 -1.82
CA VAL A 4 17.07 -12.71 -0.78
C VAL A 4 15.62 -12.27 -0.72
N PHE A 5 14.73 -13.06 -1.33
CA PHE A 5 13.29 -12.88 -1.17
C PHE A 5 12.90 -13.38 0.23
N TYR A 6 12.53 -12.47 1.13
CA TYR A 6 11.72 -12.86 2.28
C TYR A 6 10.26 -12.85 1.82
N THR A 7 9.71 -14.04 1.58
CA THR A 7 8.26 -14.20 1.45
C THR A 7 7.65 -13.96 2.83
N ALA A 8 6.86 -12.89 2.98
CA ALA A 8 5.96 -12.81 4.12
C ALA A 8 4.98 -14.00 4.03
N GLY A 9 4.75 -14.66 5.16
CA GLY A 9 4.01 -15.92 5.27
C GLY A 9 2.59 -15.87 4.70
N PRO A 10 1.94 -17.04 4.56
CA PRO A 10 0.73 -17.19 3.78
C PRO A 10 -0.45 -16.50 4.47
N VAL A 11 -1.06 -15.53 3.78
CA VAL A 11 -2.49 -15.25 3.92
C VAL A 11 -3.19 -16.28 3.03
N SER A 12 -3.98 -17.16 3.65
CA SER A 12 -4.50 -18.41 3.09
C SER A 12 -5.43 -18.21 1.89
N SER A 13 -4.89 -18.29 0.67
CA SER A 13 -5.40 -19.05 -0.49
C SER A 13 -4.30 -18.97 -1.57
N THR A 14 -4.17 -20.03 -2.37
CA THR A 14 -3.04 -20.29 -3.28
C THR A 14 -2.61 -19.08 -4.11
N ALA A 15 -1.45 -18.49 -3.81
CA ALA A 15 -0.85 -17.48 -4.69
C ALA A 15 -0.41 -18.14 -6.01
N ALA A 16 -0.75 -17.52 -7.13
CA ALA A 16 -0.27 -17.96 -8.44
C ALA A 16 1.28 -17.91 -8.47
N PRO A 17 1.94 -18.80 -9.23
CA PRO A 17 3.38 -18.70 -9.48
C PRO A 17 3.76 -17.30 -9.95
N LEU A 18 4.92 -16.81 -9.47
CA LEU A 18 5.38 -15.44 -9.73
C LEU A 18 5.50 -15.09 -11.22
N ASP A 19 5.74 -16.10 -12.05
CA ASP A 19 5.88 -15.99 -13.50
C ASP A 19 4.54 -16.03 -14.27
N GLN A 20 3.43 -16.34 -13.59
CA GLN A 20 2.08 -16.41 -14.16
C GLN A 20 1.27 -15.13 -13.89
N GLU A 21 0.23 -14.92 -14.70
CA GLU A 21 -0.75 -13.85 -14.46
C GLU A 21 -1.40 -14.03 -13.08
N GLY A 22 -1.54 -12.93 -12.35
CA GLY A 22 -2.00 -12.95 -10.96
C GLY A 22 -0.92 -13.23 -9.91
N GLY A 23 0.31 -13.55 -10.35
CA GLY A 23 1.46 -13.71 -9.47
C GLY A 23 1.76 -12.42 -8.70
N GLU A 24 2.07 -12.56 -7.42
CA GLU A 24 2.38 -11.43 -6.53
C GLU A 24 3.85 -11.50 -6.08
N LEU A 25 4.58 -10.40 -6.30
CA LEU A 25 5.88 -10.16 -5.68
C LEU A 25 5.69 -9.27 -4.46
N TYR A 26 5.86 -9.82 -3.25
CA TYR A 26 5.78 -9.08 -1.99
C TYR A 26 7.13 -9.15 -1.28
N PHE A 27 7.80 -8.01 -1.09
CA PHE A 27 9.15 -7.97 -0.54
C PHE A 27 9.41 -6.69 0.27
N SER A 28 10.41 -6.74 1.14
CA SER A 28 10.92 -5.56 1.83
C SER A 28 12.39 -5.35 1.51
N ASP A 29 12.81 -4.09 1.39
CA ASP A 29 14.20 -3.71 1.15
C ASP A 29 14.54 -2.37 1.85
N VAL A 30 15.82 -2.05 1.94
CA VAL A 30 16.35 -0.86 2.59
C VAL A 30 16.70 0.21 1.56
N TYR A 31 16.19 1.42 1.79
CA TYR A 31 16.35 2.57 0.92
C TYR A 31 17.08 3.70 1.62
N SER A 32 17.94 4.40 0.89
CA SER A 32 18.61 5.62 1.35
C SER A 32 18.00 6.87 0.73
N ASN A 33 17.97 7.96 1.49
CA ASN A 33 17.43 9.25 1.03
C ASN A 33 18.29 9.92 -0.05
N ALA A 34 19.55 9.50 -0.19
CA ALA A 34 20.50 9.99 -1.16
C ALA A 34 21.34 8.83 -1.72
N PRO A 35 21.94 8.99 -2.92
CA PRO A 35 22.89 8.01 -3.44
C PRO A 35 24.04 7.81 -2.46
N ILE A 36 24.21 6.58 -2.01
CA ILE A 36 25.37 6.18 -1.22
C ILE A 36 26.61 6.25 -2.15
N PRO A 37 27.81 6.60 -1.68
CA PRO A 37 29.02 6.57 -2.50
C PRO A 37 29.41 5.11 -2.82
N ASP A 38 30.05 4.87 -3.97
CA ASP A 38 30.32 3.49 -4.42
C ASP A 38 31.19 2.68 -3.44
N PHE A 39 32.05 3.33 -2.66
CA PHE A 39 32.85 2.66 -1.63
C PHE A 39 32.04 2.19 -0.40
N LEU A 40 30.81 2.67 -0.23
CA LEU A 40 29.85 2.25 0.80
C LEU A 40 28.71 1.41 0.23
N LYS A 41 28.61 1.27 -1.10
CA LYS A 41 27.56 0.46 -1.73
C LYS A 41 27.92 -1.01 -1.67
N ALA A 42 27.02 -1.81 -1.11
CA ALA A 42 26.95 -3.22 -1.42
C ALA A 42 26.05 -3.50 -2.65
N ASN A 43 25.07 -2.65 -2.98
CA ASN A 43 24.11 -2.93 -4.07
C ASN A 43 23.42 -1.67 -4.65
N LYS A 44 22.99 -1.77 -5.92
CA LYS A 44 22.43 -0.70 -6.75
C LYS A 44 21.10 -1.14 -7.40
N VAL A 45 20.09 -1.56 -6.63
CA VAL A 45 19.04 -2.46 -7.17
C VAL A 45 17.64 -1.86 -7.32
N LEU A 46 17.25 -0.76 -6.64
CA LEU A 46 15.84 -0.33 -6.68
C LEU A 46 15.37 0.24 -8.02
N TRP A 47 16.11 1.21 -8.60
CA TRP A 47 15.69 1.84 -9.87
C TRP A 47 15.64 0.82 -11.01
N ASP A 48 16.56 -0.14 -10.98
CA ASP A 48 16.61 -1.23 -11.95
C ASP A 48 15.45 -2.21 -11.71
N LEU A 49 15.04 -2.45 -10.46
CA LEU A 49 13.90 -3.33 -10.15
C LEU A 49 12.59 -2.81 -10.74
N LEU A 50 12.31 -1.51 -10.66
CA LEU A 50 11.08 -0.92 -11.23
C LEU A 50 11.01 -1.11 -12.74
N ARG A 51 12.12 -0.81 -13.41
CA ARG A 51 12.24 -0.95 -14.86
C ARG A 51 12.17 -2.43 -15.28
N LEU A 52 12.89 -3.31 -14.59
CA LEU A 52 12.90 -4.74 -14.88
C LEU A 52 11.54 -5.38 -14.59
N ALA A 53 10.85 -4.94 -13.54
CA ALA A 53 9.51 -5.40 -13.21
C ALA A 53 8.53 -5.08 -14.34
N GLU A 54 8.56 -3.86 -14.88
CA GLU A 54 7.76 -3.45 -16.04
C GLU A 54 8.10 -4.29 -17.29
N GLU A 55 9.39 -4.50 -17.58
CA GLU A 55 9.85 -5.34 -18.70
C GLU A 55 9.33 -6.80 -18.61
N VAL A 56 9.15 -7.32 -17.40
CA VAL A 56 8.66 -8.69 -17.12
C VAL A 56 7.12 -8.76 -17.01
N GLY A 57 6.43 -7.62 -17.03
CA GLY A 57 4.96 -7.52 -17.01
C GLY A 57 4.34 -7.35 -15.61
N PHE A 58 5.12 -6.92 -14.62
CA PHE A 58 4.57 -6.46 -13.34
C PHE A 58 3.98 -5.06 -13.47
N CYS A 59 2.91 -4.81 -12.73
CA CYS A 59 2.31 -3.49 -12.55
C CYS A 59 3.24 -2.56 -11.76
N LYS A 60 2.82 -1.29 -11.62
CA LYS A 60 3.52 -0.35 -10.74
C LYS A 60 3.58 -0.90 -9.32
N PRO A 61 4.67 -0.69 -8.56
CA PRO A 61 4.72 -1.10 -7.17
C PRO A 61 3.77 -0.31 -6.29
N HIS A 62 3.14 -1.05 -5.38
CA HIS A 62 2.29 -0.53 -4.33
C HIS A 62 3.07 -0.55 -3.02
N LEU A 63 3.27 0.63 -2.43
CA LEU A 63 3.96 0.80 -1.16
C LEU A 63 3.04 0.42 -0.01
N VAL A 64 3.39 -0.64 0.72
CA VAL A 64 2.55 -1.20 1.79
C VAL A 64 2.89 -0.56 3.14
N THR A 65 4.16 -0.63 3.53
CA THR A 65 4.65 -0.04 4.78
C THR A 65 6.02 0.58 4.59
N ALA A 66 6.37 1.55 5.43
CA ALA A 66 7.72 2.06 5.53
C ALA A 66 8.05 2.40 6.99
N SER A 67 9.29 2.16 7.40
CA SER A 67 9.80 2.45 8.74
C SER A 67 11.24 2.98 8.69
N VAL A 68 11.59 3.87 9.62
CA VAL A 68 12.97 4.35 9.77
C VAL A 68 13.84 3.23 10.33
N ILE A 69 15.05 3.10 9.80
CA ILE A 69 16.09 2.24 10.36
C ILE A 69 17.04 3.11 11.19
N SER A 70 17.17 2.81 12.48
CA SER A 70 18.22 3.37 13.33
C SER A 70 19.51 2.56 13.18
N VAL A 71 20.65 3.24 13.18
CA VAL A 71 21.97 2.63 13.13
C VAL A 71 22.58 2.78 14.52
N ASP A 72 22.49 1.77 15.38
CA ASP A 72 22.91 1.91 16.79
C ASP A 72 24.43 1.70 17.00
N ASN A 73 25.24 1.89 15.95
CA ASN A 73 26.70 1.76 15.98
C ASN A 73 27.34 3.11 15.66
N LYS A 74 28.00 3.71 16.65
CA LYS A 74 28.60 5.06 16.54
C LYS A 74 29.62 5.21 15.40
N GLU A 75 30.39 4.18 15.09
CA GLU A 75 31.35 4.23 13.99
C GLU A 75 30.62 4.26 12.64
N LEU A 76 29.55 3.46 12.49
CA LEU A 76 28.70 3.46 11.31
C LEU A 76 27.84 4.72 11.21
N GLU A 77 27.33 5.25 12.32
CA GLU A 77 26.61 6.54 12.35
C GLU A 77 27.49 7.67 11.84
N ASN A 78 28.75 7.72 12.28
CA ASN A 78 29.71 8.73 11.82
C ASN A 78 30.04 8.56 10.33
N LEU A 79 30.20 7.31 9.87
CA LEU A 79 30.48 7.00 8.47
C LEU A 79 29.29 7.33 7.55
N LEU A 80 28.07 7.14 8.05
CA LEU A 80 26.81 7.35 7.34
C LEU A 80 26.14 8.68 7.68
N ALA A 81 26.88 9.61 8.30
CA ALA A 81 26.34 10.91 8.69
C ALA A 81 25.75 11.64 7.47
N GLY A 82 24.49 12.06 7.59
CA GLY A 82 23.74 12.72 6.52
C GLY A 82 22.87 11.78 5.65
N TYR A 83 23.03 10.46 5.80
CA TYR A 83 22.13 9.48 5.19
C TYR A 83 20.99 9.11 6.15
N GLN A 84 19.80 8.95 5.59
CA GLN A 84 18.64 8.37 6.27
C GLN A 84 18.26 7.09 5.56
N PHE A 85 17.96 6.07 6.35
CA PHE A 85 17.56 4.76 5.85
C PHE A 85 16.13 4.44 6.24
N VAL A 86 15.37 3.90 5.30
CA VAL A 86 14.02 3.38 5.53
C VAL A 86 13.93 1.96 5.02
N SER A 87 13.33 1.08 5.82
CA SER A 87 12.85 -0.21 5.35
C SER A 87 11.49 0.03 4.73
N ALA A 88 11.28 -0.37 3.46
CA ALA A 88 9.97 -0.27 2.83
C ALA A 88 9.54 -1.62 2.27
N THR A 89 8.25 -1.90 2.41
CA THR A 89 7.61 -3.12 1.93
C THR A 89 6.76 -2.77 0.72
N TYR A 90 7.00 -3.46 -0.38
CA TYR A 90 6.30 -3.28 -1.64
C TYR A 90 5.59 -4.56 -2.05
N ARG A 91 4.51 -4.37 -2.81
CA ARG A 91 3.85 -5.45 -3.55
C ARG A 91 3.67 -5.07 -5.02
N LEU A 92 3.93 -6.02 -5.91
CA LEU A 92 3.73 -5.90 -7.35
C LEU A 92 2.95 -7.11 -7.83
N PHE A 93 2.12 -6.93 -8.85
CA PHE A 93 1.32 -8.00 -9.44
C PHE A 93 1.64 -8.14 -10.91
N LYS A 94 1.72 -9.38 -11.37
CA LYS A 94 1.85 -9.68 -12.79
C LYS A 94 0.48 -9.61 -13.43
N LEU A 95 0.30 -8.64 -14.32
CA LEU A 95 -0.98 -8.41 -15.00
C LEU A 95 -0.95 -8.93 -16.45
N PRO A 96 -2.10 -9.31 -17.02
CA PRO A 96 -2.21 -9.59 -18.45
C PRO A 96 -1.80 -8.36 -19.27
N LYS A 97 -1.12 -8.57 -20.40
CA LYS A 97 -0.68 -7.45 -21.25
C LYS A 97 -1.88 -6.68 -21.80
N GLY A 98 -1.87 -5.35 -21.68
CA GLY A 98 -2.89 -4.45 -22.24
C GLY A 98 -4.19 -4.36 -21.41
N SER A 99 -4.16 -4.76 -20.14
CA SER A 99 -5.35 -4.86 -19.29
C SER A 99 -5.80 -3.57 -18.60
N ALA A 100 -5.02 -2.49 -18.66
CA ALA A 100 -5.33 -1.23 -17.98
C ALA A 100 -5.53 -0.08 -18.98
N LYS A 101 -6.69 0.56 -18.94
CA LYS A 101 -6.88 1.91 -19.48
C LYS A 101 -6.77 2.90 -18.32
N GLU A 102 -5.92 3.92 -18.43
CA GLU A 102 -5.56 4.77 -17.28
C GLU A 102 -6.69 5.63 -16.69
N LYS A 103 -7.90 5.63 -17.28
CA LYS A 103 -8.93 6.63 -16.98
C LYS A 103 -10.26 6.07 -16.49
N GLU A 104 -10.45 4.75 -16.43
CA GLU A 104 -11.69 4.21 -15.88
C GLU A 104 -11.57 4.03 -14.36
N ARG A 105 -12.70 4.24 -13.67
CA ARG A 105 -12.83 4.04 -12.22
C ARG A 105 -13.80 2.90 -12.01
N CYS A 106 -13.50 2.04 -11.04
CA CYS A 106 -14.33 0.89 -10.67
C CYS A 106 -14.76 1.01 -9.22
N LEU A 107 -15.96 0.53 -8.90
CA LEU A 107 -16.39 0.37 -7.53
C LEU A 107 -16.11 -1.07 -7.10
N VAL A 108 -15.48 -1.22 -5.93
CA VAL A 108 -15.17 -2.51 -5.34
C VAL A 108 -15.64 -2.55 -3.90
N MET A 109 -16.00 -3.73 -3.42
CA MET A 109 -16.36 -3.98 -2.04
C MET A 109 -15.59 -5.20 -1.56
N TYR A 110 -14.99 -5.10 -0.38
CA TYR A 110 -14.33 -6.23 0.26
C TYR A 110 -15.36 -7.06 1.03
N ASP A 111 -15.37 -8.37 0.79
CA ASP A 111 -16.42 -9.26 1.29
C ASP A 111 -16.10 -9.80 2.70
N GLY A 112 -14.86 -9.67 3.18
CA GLY A 112 -14.47 -10.05 4.55
C GLY A 112 -14.20 -11.54 4.76
N ASN A 113 -13.99 -12.32 3.69
CA ASN A 113 -13.83 -13.77 3.79
C ASN A 113 -12.38 -14.22 4.05
N ILE A 114 -11.40 -13.32 4.02
CA ILE A 114 -10.01 -13.64 4.34
C ILE A 114 -9.85 -13.80 5.86
N THR A 115 -9.47 -15.01 6.28
CA THR A 115 -9.22 -15.33 7.70
C THR A 115 -8.17 -14.41 8.32
N GLY A 116 -8.50 -13.81 9.46
CA GLY A 116 -7.68 -12.85 10.19
C GLY A 116 -7.78 -11.41 9.69
N LEU A 117 -8.55 -11.15 8.62
CA LEU A 117 -8.77 -9.84 8.01
C LEU A 117 -10.27 -9.58 7.78
N GLU A 118 -11.13 -10.08 8.66
CA GLU A 118 -12.59 -10.05 8.49
C GLU A 118 -13.18 -8.63 8.55
N GLU A 119 -12.52 -7.71 9.26
CA GLU A 119 -13.00 -6.32 9.41
C GLU A 119 -12.52 -5.40 8.28
N LYS A 120 -11.26 -5.55 7.87
CA LYS A 120 -10.62 -4.71 6.85
C LYS A 120 -9.45 -5.42 6.20
N PHE A 121 -9.19 -5.06 4.94
CA PHE A 121 -8.02 -5.45 4.19
C PHE A 121 -7.17 -4.22 3.84
N GLU A 122 -5.95 -4.19 4.37
CA GLU A 122 -4.95 -3.15 4.05
C GLU A 122 -4.13 -3.61 2.84
N PHE A 123 -4.55 -3.17 1.65
CA PHE A 123 -3.90 -3.57 0.41
C PHE A 123 -2.53 -2.90 0.26
N ASP A 124 -2.49 -1.59 0.46
CA ASP A 124 -1.27 -0.79 0.49
C ASP A 124 -1.51 0.46 1.36
N ALA A 125 -0.56 1.40 1.39
CA ALA A 125 -0.71 2.63 2.17
C ALA A 125 -1.94 3.46 1.76
N GLN A 126 -2.33 3.42 0.49
CA GLN A 126 -3.42 4.21 -0.11
C GLN A 126 -4.79 3.54 0.04
N TYR A 127 -4.86 2.22 -0.08
CA TYR A 127 -6.09 1.43 -0.12
C TYR A 127 -6.26 0.59 1.14
N THR A 128 -7.26 0.97 1.94
CA THR A 128 -7.76 0.17 3.06
C THR A 128 -9.23 -0.11 2.82
N PHE A 129 -9.58 -1.34 2.49
CA PHE A 129 -10.95 -1.75 2.22
C PHE A 129 -11.59 -2.25 3.50
N LYS A 130 -12.70 -1.65 3.93
CA LYS A 130 -13.49 -2.19 5.04
C LYS A 130 -14.55 -3.13 4.51
N VAL A 131 -14.87 -4.15 5.30
CA VAL A 131 -15.89 -5.13 4.94
C VAL A 131 -17.24 -4.44 4.65
N ASN A 132 -17.90 -4.84 3.57
CA ASN A 132 -19.20 -4.32 3.12
C ASN A 132 -19.24 -2.80 2.85
N GLU A 133 -18.08 -2.12 2.73
CA GLU A 133 -17.99 -0.71 2.35
C GLU A 133 -17.53 -0.61 0.89
N VAL A 134 -18.34 0.04 0.05
CA VAL A 134 -17.99 0.26 -1.36
C VAL A 134 -16.93 1.36 -1.46
N MET A 135 -15.84 1.08 -2.17
CA MET A 135 -14.74 2.00 -2.44
C MET A 135 -14.53 2.17 -3.94
N GLU A 136 -14.28 3.41 -4.35
CA GLU A 136 -13.85 3.72 -5.73
C GLU A 136 -12.34 3.52 -5.87
N VAL A 137 -11.93 2.75 -6.88
CA VAL A 137 -10.53 2.45 -7.17
C VAL A 137 -10.17 2.76 -8.63
N GLU A 138 -8.87 2.88 -8.88
CA GLU A 138 -8.32 2.95 -10.23
C GLU A 138 -8.52 1.62 -10.96
N GLU A 139 -8.66 1.66 -12.28
CA GLU A 139 -8.80 0.46 -13.11
C GLU A 139 -7.65 -0.54 -12.89
N GLU A 140 -6.41 -0.05 -12.73
CA GLU A 140 -5.25 -0.92 -12.45
C GLU A 140 -5.44 -1.71 -11.15
N VAL A 141 -5.91 -1.07 -10.08
CA VAL A 141 -6.18 -1.74 -8.80
C VAL A 141 -7.34 -2.70 -8.92
N ALA A 142 -8.42 -2.33 -9.60
CA ALA A 142 -9.52 -3.25 -9.86
C ALA A 142 -9.06 -4.47 -10.66
N ASN A 143 -8.16 -4.28 -11.63
CA ASN A 143 -7.61 -5.36 -12.44
C ASN A 143 -6.66 -6.25 -11.64
N ILE A 144 -5.87 -5.69 -10.73
CA ILE A 144 -5.07 -6.46 -9.76
C ILE A 144 -5.99 -7.33 -8.91
N LEU A 145 -7.04 -6.77 -8.31
CA LEU A 145 -7.94 -7.51 -7.44
C LEU A 145 -8.64 -8.64 -8.21
N LYS A 146 -9.11 -8.39 -9.45
CA LYS A 146 -9.77 -9.39 -10.30
C LYS A 146 -8.87 -10.54 -10.76
N ASN A 147 -7.60 -10.28 -11.00
CA ASN A 147 -6.71 -11.26 -11.64
C ASN A 147 -5.71 -11.87 -10.66
N SER A 148 -5.80 -11.57 -9.37
CA SER A 148 -4.93 -12.15 -8.34
C SER A 148 -5.71 -13.09 -7.42
N ARG A 149 -5.03 -13.63 -6.39
CA ARG A 149 -5.67 -14.44 -5.34
C ARG A 149 -6.80 -13.73 -4.57
N PHE A 150 -7.00 -12.42 -4.76
CA PHE A 150 -8.07 -11.66 -4.12
C PHE A 150 -9.37 -11.65 -4.93
N ALA A 151 -9.42 -12.30 -6.09
CA ALA A 151 -10.57 -12.22 -7.00
C ALA A 151 -11.90 -12.62 -6.34
N ASP A 152 -11.87 -13.68 -5.54
CA ASP A 152 -13.05 -14.22 -4.85
C ASP A 152 -13.38 -13.49 -3.53
N GLU A 153 -12.54 -12.53 -3.13
CA GLU A 153 -12.65 -11.77 -1.88
C GLU A 153 -13.30 -10.39 -2.08
N PHE A 154 -13.56 -10.03 -3.33
CA PHE A 154 -14.05 -8.72 -3.72
C PHE A 154 -15.23 -8.81 -4.69
N THR A 155 -16.26 -8.00 -4.39
CA THR A 155 -17.37 -7.74 -5.32
C THR A 155 -17.08 -6.51 -6.17
N PHE A 156 -17.25 -6.62 -7.50
CA PHE A 156 -16.99 -5.55 -8.47
C PHE A 156 -18.29 -5.00 -9.06
N GLN A 157 -18.41 -3.68 -9.13
CA GLN A 157 -19.59 -3.01 -9.68
C GLN A 157 -19.19 -1.82 -10.56
N SER A 158 -19.99 -1.56 -11.59
CA SER A 158 -19.89 -0.29 -12.31
C SER A 158 -20.63 0.82 -11.57
N GLN A 159 -20.18 2.06 -11.74
CA GLN A 159 -20.83 3.23 -11.14
C GLN A 159 -22.31 3.37 -11.56
N ALA A 160 -22.63 2.98 -12.79
CA ALA A 160 -23.99 2.96 -13.31
C ALA A 160 -24.90 1.93 -12.60
N GLN A 161 -24.37 0.75 -12.25
CA GLN A 161 -25.10 -0.29 -11.52
C GLN A 161 -25.31 0.05 -10.04
N TYR A 162 -24.35 0.74 -9.41
CA TYR A 162 -24.48 1.11 -8.00
C TYR A 162 -25.47 2.27 -7.80
N SER A 163 -25.41 3.29 -8.68
CA SER A 163 -26.26 4.49 -8.57
C SER A 163 -27.78 4.19 -8.68
N THR A 164 -28.15 3.04 -9.24
CA THR A 164 -29.55 2.60 -9.35
C THR A 164 -30.03 1.78 -8.14
N SER A 165 -29.10 1.25 -7.34
CA SER A 165 -29.41 0.29 -6.25
C SER A 165 -29.16 0.84 -4.84
N SER A 166 -28.25 1.82 -4.69
CA SER A 166 -27.91 2.42 -3.40
C SER A 166 -27.54 3.90 -3.60
N GLY A 167 -27.76 4.74 -2.58
CA GLY A 167 -27.43 6.17 -2.65
C GLY A 167 -25.98 6.43 -3.08
N SER A 168 -25.69 7.60 -3.65
CA SER A 168 -24.42 7.89 -4.34
C SER A 168 -23.20 8.10 -3.43
N CYS A 169 -23.13 7.46 -2.27
CA CYS A 169 -21.99 7.55 -1.36
C CYS A 169 -21.12 6.29 -1.44
N TRP A 170 -19.82 6.50 -1.69
CA TRP A 170 -18.77 5.49 -1.64
C TRP A 170 -17.52 6.07 -0.98
N ALA A 171 -16.71 5.20 -0.40
CA ALA A 171 -15.41 5.57 0.15
C ALA A 171 -14.44 5.97 -0.97
N LYS A 172 -13.57 6.92 -0.64
CA LYS A 172 -12.45 7.32 -1.50
C LYS A 172 -11.14 6.81 -0.89
N PRO A 173 -10.15 6.44 -1.71
CA PRO A 173 -8.85 6.03 -1.21
C PRO A 173 -8.13 7.21 -0.56
N LYS A 174 -7.16 6.90 0.31
CA LYS A 174 -6.32 7.93 0.92
C LYS A 174 -5.41 8.54 -0.14
N VAL A 175 -5.21 9.85 -0.13
CA VAL A 175 -4.14 10.46 -0.93
C VAL A 175 -2.84 10.20 -0.20
N MET A 176 -2.05 9.22 -0.67
CA MET A 176 -0.80 8.82 -0.02
C MET A 176 0.41 9.03 -0.94
N PRO A 177 1.56 9.37 -0.37
CA PRO A 177 2.78 9.53 -1.12
C PRO A 177 3.29 8.17 -1.61
N VAL A 178 3.85 8.19 -2.82
CA VAL A 178 4.48 7.01 -3.45
C VAL A 178 5.87 6.75 -2.85
N SER A 179 6.45 7.72 -2.15
CA SER A 179 7.78 7.64 -1.55
C SER A 179 7.76 7.07 -0.12
N PRO A 180 8.58 6.04 0.19
CA PRO A 180 8.75 5.51 1.55
C PRO A 180 9.16 6.57 2.57
N PHE A 181 10.01 7.52 2.18
CA PHE A 181 10.46 8.60 3.06
C PHE A 181 9.34 9.58 3.39
N GLU A 182 8.43 9.84 2.45
CA GLU A 182 7.26 10.68 2.69
C GLU A 182 6.21 9.94 3.52
N LEU A 183 6.01 8.64 3.25
CA LEU A 183 5.12 7.80 4.03
C LEU A 183 5.52 7.78 5.52
N VAL A 184 6.81 7.58 5.80
CA VAL A 184 7.36 7.63 7.16
C VAL A 184 7.12 8.98 7.82
N LYS A 185 7.33 10.10 7.10
CA LYS A 185 7.08 11.45 7.64
C LYS A 185 5.61 11.64 8.01
N GLN A 186 4.69 11.16 7.18
CA GLN A 186 3.26 11.25 7.46
C GLN A 186 2.86 10.39 8.65
N LEU A 187 3.34 9.14 8.73
CA LEU A 187 3.06 8.25 9.86
C LEU A 187 3.62 8.79 11.18
N GLY A 188 4.82 9.38 11.16
CA GLY A 188 5.39 10.07 12.32
C GLY A 188 4.58 11.30 12.73
N SER A 189 4.08 12.07 11.75
CA SER A 189 3.25 13.27 12.03
C SER A 189 1.87 12.94 12.62
N ALA A 190 1.32 11.77 12.32
CA ALA A 190 0.02 11.32 12.85
C ALA A 190 0.04 11.04 14.37
N SER A 191 1.22 10.77 14.95
CA SER A 191 1.40 10.58 16.39
C SER A 191 1.44 11.88 17.21
N VAL A 192 1.33 13.06 16.57
CA VAL A 192 1.22 14.37 17.24
C VAL A 192 -0.10 15.06 16.86
N ALA A 193 -1.20 14.31 16.87
CA ALA A 193 -2.50 14.90 17.15
C ALA A 193 -2.72 14.78 18.66
N SER A 194 -2.17 15.75 19.41
CA SER A 194 -2.50 15.95 20.82
C SER A 194 -4.01 16.14 20.93
N SER A 195 -4.69 15.10 21.40
CA SER A 195 -6.05 15.19 21.91
C SER A 195 -6.02 16.02 23.19
N THR A 196 -5.97 17.34 23.08
CA THR A 196 -6.40 18.20 24.19
C THR A 196 -7.90 18.02 24.32
N GLY A 197 -8.29 17.33 25.40
CA GLY A 197 -9.65 16.98 25.72
C GLY A 197 -10.60 18.18 25.80
N LEU A 198 -11.77 17.97 25.19
CA LEU A 198 -13.12 18.14 25.73
C LEU A 198 -13.33 19.12 26.91
N CYS A 199 -14.24 20.07 26.72
CA CYS A 199 -15.15 20.53 27.78
C CYS A 199 -16.56 20.76 27.20
N CYS A 200 -17.46 19.82 27.48
CA CYS A 200 -18.90 20.03 27.41
C CYS A 200 -19.34 20.95 28.56
N GLY A 201 -19.86 22.14 28.24
CA GLY A 201 -20.56 23.01 29.18
C GLY A 201 -22.05 23.04 28.84
N ARG A 202 -22.85 22.54 29.77
CA ARG A 202 -24.29 22.29 29.69
C ARG A 202 -25.08 23.62 29.76
N GLN A 203 -26.16 23.66 29.00
CA GLN A 203 -27.17 24.72 28.97
C GLN A 203 -27.98 24.72 30.28
N GLU A 204 -28.10 25.86 30.96
CA GLU A 204 -29.23 26.14 31.87
C GLU A 204 -29.74 27.57 31.63
N THR A 205 -31.01 27.64 31.28
CA THR A 205 -31.89 28.81 31.29
C THR A 205 -32.14 29.29 32.72
N CYS A 206 -32.18 30.61 32.94
CA CYS A 206 -33.06 31.18 33.96
C CYS A 206 -33.56 32.57 33.54
N CYS A 207 -34.88 32.70 33.49
CA CYS A 207 -35.61 33.96 33.41
C CYS A 207 -35.68 34.61 34.80
N MET A 208 -35.57 35.94 34.83
CA MET A 208 -36.35 36.96 35.57
C MET A 208 -35.52 38.23 35.66
#